data_AF-A0AAW0W7I4-F1
#
_entry.id   AF-A0AAW0W7I4-F1
#
_cell.length_a   1.000
_cell.length_b   1.000
_cell.length_c   1.000
_cell.angle_alpha   90.00
_cell.angle_beta   90.00
_cell.angle_gamma   90.00
#
_symmetry.space_group_name_H-M   'P 1'
#
loop_
_entity.id
_entity.type
_entity.pdbx_description
1 polymer ?
#
loop_
_entity_poly.entity_id
_entity_poly.type
_entity_poly.pdbx_seq_one_letter_code
_entity_poly.pdbx_strand_id
1 'polypeptide(L)'
;IAVTHPKFSETPHEDMRYNDTNLRLNIEFIWRPLMDQHVAKLLNHLKRRKSLPKLIVMGSATHAIKNSNGSALALEEYKKNLTLLSSVLHQIGNKTQLLWMLQDPVVPERLKPERLAITNDQLDLYNMAAMEVLYNTKVHIWSSSRLVAQGSIGGFSDGIHAGEVAIKYDTQILMNLYCNDHLNFNDGTCCNSREAVTVTQIATFAALCSCPIILIAVAVKQWLCVSTHINGKNSTLSSADADTAQPLMVGDKESKKKNDPSSQDFLMALGKLGLIMGYFFLCDRTSLFMKENKYFSQLNFWLPLGYVFALGLFFTEDTSQTRLLHRDMTDEWRGWMQLVILIYHMTGASQVLPIYMHIRVLVSAYLFLTGYGHFSYYWSGRDMGIVRYCQVFFEKIFVMRPWKALFVTTDDDIHEWWFRWQLDRYSLLYGMIFALLYNGLAQYSLIDDKSGSNLMGGRLALLVSFIATVFIASYSTMTLICTNKPDCNEIHPYVAWVPILGFIVLRNMVGILRTRYSSFFAWFGRISLELFVCQYHIWLAADTHGVLVLIPSYPVANVLVTSFIFICVCHEIHHITNKITPFLVPNDSLRAVRNLSVFGFLLMAIGVHDGVF
;
A
#
# COMPACT_ATOMS: atom_id res chain seq x y z
N ILE A 1 20.47 2.31 13.70
CA ILE A 1 21.19 1.73 14.86
C ILE A 1 22.06 0.61 14.33
N ALA A 2 23.39 0.75 14.39
CA ALA A 2 24.30 -0.29 13.93
C ALA A 2 24.22 -1.47 14.90
N VAL A 3 23.57 -2.56 14.48
CA VAL A 3 23.57 -3.82 15.23
C VAL A 3 24.96 -4.42 15.07
N THR A 4 25.83 -4.21 16.05
CA THR A 4 27.08 -4.96 16.16
C THR A 4 26.71 -6.44 16.22
N HIS A 5 27.03 -7.20 15.17
CA HIS A 5 26.80 -8.64 15.15
C HIS A 5 27.44 -9.27 16.39
N PRO A 6 26.67 -10.02 17.21
CA PRO A 6 27.25 -10.68 18.37
C PRO A 6 28.35 -11.64 17.90
N LYS A 7 29.53 -11.56 18.52
CA LYS A 7 30.56 -12.59 18.35
C LYS A 7 30.10 -13.83 19.11
N PHE A 8 29.52 -14.79 18.40
CA PHE A 8 29.22 -16.10 18.96
C PHE A 8 30.49 -16.95 19.03
N SER A 9 30.51 -17.92 19.95
CA SER A 9 31.60 -18.91 20.05
C SER A 9 31.77 -19.63 18.71
N GLU A 10 33.01 -19.75 18.22
CA GLU A 10 33.32 -20.45 16.96
C GLU A 10 33.23 -21.97 17.07
N THR A 11 32.95 -22.51 18.26
CA THR A 11 32.79 -23.95 18.52
C THR A 11 31.38 -24.42 18.15
N PRO A 12 31.20 -25.24 17.09
CA PRO A 12 29.91 -25.82 16.77
C PRO A 12 29.51 -26.85 17.83
N HIS A 13 28.19 -27.09 17.97
CA HIS A 13 27.62 -28.17 18.81
C HIS A 13 27.77 -27.99 20.33
N GLU A 14 27.72 -26.75 20.82
CA GLU A 14 27.77 -26.43 22.25
C GLU A 14 26.51 -25.70 22.73
N ASP A 15 26.26 -25.74 24.04
CA ASP A 15 25.17 -24.99 24.66
C ASP A 15 25.49 -23.48 24.60
N MET A 16 24.57 -22.66 24.08
CA MET A 16 24.75 -21.21 23.93
C MET A 16 23.68 -20.42 24.66
N ARG A 17 24.01 -19.19 25.08
CA ARG A 17 23.06 -18.25 25.69
C ARG A 17 23.24 -16.86 25.11
N TYR A 18 22.13 -16.21 24.81
CA TYR A 18 22.08 -14.85 24.32
C TYR A 18 21.07 -14.06 25.14
N ASN A 19 21.49 -12.89 25.63
CA ASN A 19 20.64 -12.01 26.43
C ASN A 19 20.69 -10.59 25.85
N ASP A 20 19.52 -10.08 25.49
CA ASP A 20 19.33 -8.71 25.03
C ASP A 20 18.55 -7.92 26.09
N THR A 21 19.24 -6.97 26.71
CA THR A 21 18.68 -6.15 27.79
C THR A 21 17.68 -5.11 27.31
N ASN A 22 17.82 -4.63 26.06
CA ASN A 22 16.91 -3.65 25.47
C ASN A 22 15.56 -4.29 25.16
N LEU A 23 15.58 -5.50 24.60
CA LEU A 23 14.39 -6.26 24.25
C LEU A 23 13.87 -7.15 25.39
N ARG A 24 14.61 -7.22 26.51
CA ARG A 24 14.37 -8.19 27.62
C ARG A 24 14.22 -9.62 27.11
N LEU A 25 15.00 -9.97 26.09
CA LEU A 25 14.94 -11.24 25.37
C LEU A 25 16.09 -12.14 25.84
N ASN A 26 15.75 -13.32 26.34
CA ASN A 26 16.72 -14.36 26.71
C ASN A 26 16.51 -15.60 25.85
N ILE A 27 17.54 -16.00 25.11
CA ILE A 27 17.55 -17.16 24.23
C ILE A 27 18.60 -18.14 24.75
N GLU A 28 18.19 -19.39 24.99
CA GLU A 28 19.09 -20.48 25.36
C GLU A 28 19.02 -21.56 24.29
N PHE A 29 20.17 -21.92 23.72
CA PHE A 29 20.33 -23.07 22.83
C PHE A 29 21.01 -24.20 23.60
N ILE A 30 20.40 -25.38 23.60
CA ILE A 30 20.91 -26.55 24.32
C ILE A 30 21.13 -27.67 23.31
N TRP A 31 22.39 -28.06 23.12
CA TRP A 31 22.77 -29.02 22.10
C TRP A 31 22.56 -30.47 22.56
N ARG A 32 21.44 -31.09 22.19
CA ARG A 32 21.19 -32.52 22.44
C ARG A 32 20.72 -33.19 21.15
N PRO A 33 21.64 -33.81 20.38
CA PRO A 33 21.34 -34.25 19.01
C PRO A 33 20.58 -35.58 18.91
N LEU A 34 20.43 -36.31 20.02
CA LEU A 34 19.77 -37.60 20.09
C LEU A 34 18.65 -37.57 21.13
N MET A 35 17.51 -38.17 20.79
CA MET A 35 16.37 -38.35 21.71
C MET A 35 16.64 -39.52 22.66
N ASP A 36 17.40 -39.24 23.72
CA ASP A 36 17.87 -40.25 24.68
C ASP A 36 17.64 -39.83 26.15
N GLN A 37 18.31 -40.51 27.08
CA GLN A 37 18.23 -40.22 28.51
C GLN A 37 18.73 -38.81 28.90
N HIS A 38 19.61 -38.19 28.11
CA HIS A 38 20.09 -36.83 28.38
C HIS A 38 18.97 -35.81 28.16
N VAL A 39 18.19 -35.98 27.09
CA VAL A 39 16.98 -35.17 26.85
C VAL A 39 15.94 -35.45 27.94
N ALA A 40 15.75 -36.71 28.35
CA ALA A 40 14.85 -37.06 29.45
C ALA A 40 15.21 -36.33 30.76
N LYS A 41 16.49 -36.25 31.11
CA LYS A 41 16.99 -35.51 32.29
C LYS A 41 16.70 -34.01 32.15
N LEU A 42 16.94 -33.43 30.97
CA LEU A 42 16.68 -32.02 30.69
C LEU A 42 15.19 -31.68 30.83
N LEU A 43 14.30 -32.47 30.22
CA LEU A 43 12.85 -32.26 30.29
C LEU A 43 12.33 -32.41 31.72
N ASN A 44 12.86 -33.36 32.49
CA ASN A 44 12.52 -33.50 33.91
C ASN A 44 13.01 -32.31 34.75
N HIS A 45 14.17 -31.74 34.43
CA HIS A 45 14.64 -30.51 35.07
C HIS A 45 13.73 -29.31 34.74
N LEU A 46 13.37 -29.13 33.46
CA LEU A 46 12.44 -28.08 33.01
C LEU A 46 11.08 -28.19 33.68
N LYS A 47 10.52 -29.40 33.76
CA LYS A 47 9.23 -29.68 34.42
C LYS A 47 9.21 -29.24 35.89
N ARG A 48 10.35 -29.26 36.58
CA ARG A 48 10.48 -28.85 37.99
C ARG A 48 10.73 -27.35 38.20
N ARG A 49 11.05 -26.58 37.14
CA ARG A 49 11.26 -25.13 37.27
C ARG A 49 9.95 -24.42 37.60
N LYS A 50 10.03 -23.38 38.46
CA LYS A 50 8.88 -22.53 38.81
C LYS A 50 8.36 -21.73 37.62
N SER A 51 9.27 -21.21 36.79
CA SER A 51 8.97 -20.49 35.56
C SER A 51 9.58 -21.24 34.36
N LEU A 52 8.74 -21.57 33.39
CA LEU A 52 9.18 -22.13 32.11
C LEU A 52 9.50 -21.00 31.12
N PRO A 53 10.36 -21.26 30.11
CA PRO A 53 10.49 -20.39 28.95
C PRO A 53 9.13 -20.14 28.29
N LYS A 54 8.96 -18.98 27.66
CA LYS A 54 7.71 -18.63 26.95
C LYS A 54 7.45 -19.46 25.71
N LEU A 55 8.54 -19.87 25.04
CA LEU A 55 8.53 -20.69 23.83
C LEU A 55 9.67 -21.70 23.95
N ILE A 56 9.39 -22.95 23.61
CA ILE A 56 10.38 -24.03 23.51
C ILE A 56 10.30 -24.61 22.10
N VAL A 57 11.40 -24.61 21.37
CA VAL A 57 11.50 -25.24 20.05
C VAL A 57 12.42 -26.46 20.17
N MET A 58 11.95 -27.62 19.70
CA MET A 58 12.69 -28.87 19.72
C MET A 58 12.66 -29.52 18.34
N GLY A 59 13.74 -30.20 17.96
CA GLY A 59 13.80 -31.00 16.74
C GLY A 59 15.01 -31.92 16.79
N SER A 60 14.88 -33.13 16.25
CA SER A 60 15.96 -34.13 16.23
C SER A 60 15.65 -35.20 15.21
N ALA A 61 16.59 -35.50 14.32
CA ALA A 61 16.66 -36.79 13.59
C ALA A 61 18.00 -36.97 12.86
N THR A 62 18.56 -35.88 12.32
CA THR A 62 19.73 -35.90 11.43
C THR A 62 20.92 -36.67 12.00
N HIS A 63 21.21 -36.51 13.29
CA HIS A 63 22.31 -37.21 13.96
C HIS A 63 22.01 -38.69 14.22
N ALA A 64 20.75 -39.05 14.49
CA ALA A 64 20.35 -40.45 14.60
C ALA A 64 20.53 -41.18 13.26
N ILE A 65 20.13 -40.53 12.16
CA ILE A 65 20.33 -41.05 10.80
C ILE A 65 21.82 -41.16 10.48
N LYS A 66 22.61 -40.11 10.74
CA LYS A 66 24.08 -40.11 10.53
C LYS A 66 24.75 -41.27 11.27
N ASN A 67 24.51 -41.39 12.57
CA ASN A 67 25.21 -42.34 13.43
C ASN A 67 24.82 -43.80 13.15
N SER A 68 23.59 -44.02 12.68
CA SER A 68 23.09 -45.36 12.35
C SER A 68 23.22 -45.72 10.87
N ASN A 69 23.79 -44.83 10.06
CA ASN A 69 23.85 -44.97 8.61
C ASN A 69 22.44 -45.22 7.98
N GLY A 70 21.41 -44.58 8.51
CA GLY A 70 20.02 -44.69 8.02
C GLY A 70 19.34 -46.04 8.28
N SER A 71 19.73 -46.77 9.34
CA SER A 71 19.14 -48.09 9.61
C SER A 71 17.67 -48.01 10.08
N ALA A 72 16.86 -48.99 9.67
CA ALA A 72 15.46 -49.11 10.11
C ALA A 72 15.34 -49.37 11.63
N LEU A 73 16.31 -50.08 12.22
CA LEU A 73 16.34 -50.32 13.67
C LEU A 73 16.48 -49.01 14.46
N ALA A 74 17.27 -48.07 13.97
CA ALA A 74 17.44 -46.77 14.61
C ALA A 74 16.18 -45.89 14.52
N LEU A 75 15.41 -46.02 13.44
CA LEU A 75 14.11 -45.35 13.31
C LEU A 75 13.11 -45.87 14.35
N GLU A 76 13.03 -47.20 14.55
CA GLU A 76 12.18 -47.81 15.57
C GLU A 76 12.62 -47.42 17.00
N GLU A 77 13.93 -47.37 17.25
CA GLU A 77 14.47 -46.89 18.53
C GLU A 77 14.12 -45.41 18.77
N TYR A 78 14.27 -44.56 17.76
CA TYR A 78 13.86 -43.17 17.81
C TYR A 78 12.37 -43.02 18.11
N LYS A 79 11.50 -43.77 17.42
CA LYS A 79 10.05 -43.77 17.65
C LYS A 79 9.72 -44.20 19.09
N LYS A 80 10.36 -45.26 19.59
CA LYS A 80 10.19 -45.74 20.96
C LYS A 80 10.64 -44.70 21.99
N ASN A 81 11.80 -44.09 21.82
CA ASN A 81 12.33 -43.08 22.74
C ASN A 81 11.46 -41.82 22.76
N LEU A 82 11.01 -41.36 21.59
CA LEU A 82 10.10 -40.22 21.51
C LEU A 82 8.75 -40.54 22.16
N THR A 83 8.23 -41.76 22.00
CA THR A 83 6.99 -42.22 22.64
C THR A 83 7.11 -42.20 24.16
N LEU A 84 8.25 -42.65 24.71
CA LEU A 84 8.52 -42.58 26.16
C LEU A 84 8.53 -41.13 26.68
N LEU A 85 9.00 -40.18 25.88
CA LEU A 85 9.09 -38.76 26.25
C LEU A 85 7.79 -37.98 26.00
N SER A 86 6.89 -38.48 25.16
CA SER A 86 5.64 -37.83 24.74
C SER A 86 4.78 -37.34 25.92
N SER A 87 4.67 -38.14 26.98
CA SER A 87 3.91 -37.78 28.19
C SER A 87 4.51 -36.57 28.92
N VAL A 88 5.85 -36.49 29.01
CA VAL A 88 6.53 -35.36 29.64
C VAL A 88 6.38 -34.11 28.77
N LEU A 89 6.52 -34.26 27.45
CA LEU A 89 6.34 -33.18 26.49
C LEU A 89 4.91 -32.63 26.52
N HIS A 90 3.90 -33.48 26.58
CA HIS A 90 2.50 -33.08 26.71
C HIS A 90 2.26 -32.23 27.98
N GLN A 91 2.85 -32.62 29.11
CA GLN A 91 2.72 -31.87 30.37
C GLN A 91 3.41 -30.50 30.32
N ILE A 92 4.56 -30.40 29.63
CA ILE A 92 5.24 -29.12 29.41
C ILE A 92 4.41 -28.25 28.46
N GLY A 93 3.91 -28.82 27.36
CA GLY A 93 3.06 -28.14 26.38
C GLY A 93 1.75 -27.57 26.97
N ASN A 94 1.23 -28.15 28.05
CA ASN A 94 0.09 -27.57 28.78
C ASN A 94 0.42 -26.27 29.52
N LYS A 95 1.70 -25.95 29.76
CA LYS A 95 2.15 -24.78 30.53
C LYS A 95 2.86 -23.73 29.70
N THR A 96 3.44 -24.13 28.56
CA THR A 96 4.19 -23.25 27.66
C THR A 96 4.04 -23.71 26.23
N GLN A 97 4.26 -22.80 25.28
CA GLN A 97 4.22 -23.13 23.87
C GLN A 97 5.43 -23.99 23.52
N LEU A 98 5.17 -25.23 23.09
CA LEU A 98 6.20 -26.19 22.70
C LEU A 98 6.03 -26.58 21.23
N LEU A 99 7.02 -26.24 20.43
CA LEU A 99 7.06 -26.53 18.99
C LEU A 99 8.00 -27.69 18.71
N TRP A 100 7.55 -28.61 17.86
CA TRP A 100 8.37 -29.65 17.26
C TRP A 100 8.70 -29.27 15.81
N MET A 101 9.95 -28.88 15.57
CA MET A 101 10.48 -28.52 14.26
C MET A 101 10.71 -29.80 13.45
N LEU A 102 10.01 -29.90 12.31
CA LEU A 102 10.30 -30.93 11.32
C LEU A 102 11.68 -30.70 10.74
N GLN A 103 12.41 -31.77 10.45
CA GLN A 103 13.73 -31.65 9.84
C GLN A 103 13.59 -31.09 8.43
N ASP A 104 14.51 -30.24 8.00
CA ASP A 104 14.56 -29.65 6.66
C ASP A 104 15.02 -30.65 5.60
N PRO A 105 14.73 -30.43 4.30
CA PRO A 105 15.32 -31.22 3.23
C PRO A 105 16.83 -31.01 3.13
N VAL A 106 17.53 -32.00 2.56
CA VAL A 106 18.95 -31.93 2.23
C VAL A 106 19.17 -31.86 0.73
N VAL A 107 20.35 -31.37 0.32
CA VAL A 107 20.86 -31.36 -1.06
C VAL A 107 21.98 -32.39 -1.17
N PRO A 108 21.69 -33.62 -1.63
CA PRO A 108 22.64 -34.73 -1.61
C PRO A 108 23.98 -34.41 -2.29
N GLU A 109 23.97 -33.62 -3.36
CA GLU A 109 25.15 -33.27 -4.17
C GLU A 109 26.15 -32.39 -3.41
N ARG A 110 25.70 -31.72 -2.34
CA ARG A 110 26.51 -30.80 -1.52
C ARG A 110 26.91 -31.40 -0.17
N LEU A 111 26.42 -32.59 0.17
CA LEU A 111 26.72 -33.25 1.43
C LEU A 111 28.15 -33.80 1.48
N LYS A 112 28.78 -33.70 2.65
CA LYS A 112 30.05 -34.40 2.93
C LYS A 112 29.83 -35.92 2.97
N PRO A 113 30.85 -36.75 2.63
CA PRO A 113 30.72 -38.21 2.60
C PRO A 113 30.14 -38.84 3.87
N GLU A 114 30.52 -38.31 5.04
CA GLU A 114 30.03 -38.78 6.34
C GLU A 114 28.53 -38.55 6.58
N ARG A 115 27.88 -37.72 5.75
CA ARG A 115 26.47 -37.32 5.89
C ARG A 115 25.58 -37.89 4.79
N LEU A 116 26.14 -38.67 3.86
CA LEU A 116 25.38 -39.24 2.73
C LEU A 116 24.23 -40.16 3.16
N ALA A 117 24.30 -40.71 4.38
CA ALA A 117 23.21 -41.50 4.97
C ALA A 117 21.94 -40.68 5.23
N ILE A 118 22.06 -39.35 5.36
CA ILE A 118 20.94 -38.44 5.58
C ILE A 118 20.31 -38.16 4.23
N THR A 119 19.34 -38.97 3.82
CA THR A 119 18.56 -38.75 2.60
C THR A 119 17.23 -38.07 2.91
N ASN A 120 16.61 -37.45 1.90
CA ASN A 120 15.27 -36.85 2.06
C ASN A 120 14.22 -37.90 2.47
N ASP A 121 14.30 -39.13 1.92
CA ASP A 121 13.41 -40.23 2.30
C ASP A 121 13.57 -40.60 3.78
N GLN A 122 14.80 -40.68 4.29
CA GLN A 122 15.06 -40.94 5.70
C GLN A 122 14.51 -39.81 6.58
N LEU A 123 14.71 -38.56 6.18
CA LEU A 123 14.18 -37.41 6.92
C LEU A 123 12.65 -37.43 6.97
N ASP A 124 11.99 -37.81 5.87
CA ASP A 124 10.53 -37.95 5.81
C ASP A 124 10.02 -39.06 6.72
N LEU A 125 10.70 -40.21 6.78
CA LEU A 125 10.36 -41.30 7.72
C LEU A 125 10.43 -40.85 9.18
N TYR A 126 11.50 -40.14 9.57
CA TYR A 126 11.65 -39.63 10.94
C TYR A 126 10.66 -38.51 11.27
N ASN A 127 10.37 -37.62 10.31
CA ASN A 127 9.35 -36.59 10.45
C ASN A 127 7.96 -37.21 10.63
N MET A 128 7.62 -38.22 9.82
CA MET A 128 6.37 -38.97 9.96
C MET A 128 6.25 -39.65 11.32
N ALA A 129 7.32 -40.32 11.78
CA ALA A 129 7.33 -40.93 13.11
C ALA A 129 7.12 -39.90 14.23
N ALA A 130 7.72 -38.71 14.13
CA ALA A 130 7.52 -37.64 15.10
C ALA A 130 6.10 -37.08 15.09
N MET A 131 5.53 -36.85 13.90
CA MET A 131 4.15 -36.39 13.76
C MET A 131 3.17 -37.40 14.34
N GLU A 132 3.34 -38.69 14.05
CA GLU A 132 2.49 -39.77 14.56
C GLU A 132 2.52 -39.84 16.10
N VAL A 133 3.71 -39.84 16.70
CA VAL A 133 3.87 -39.93 18.15
C VAL A 133 3.32 -38.70 18.88
N LEU A 134 3.47 -37.51 18.29
CA LEU A 134 3.10 -36.25 18.92
C LEU A 134 1.68 -35.77 18.57
N TYR A 135 1.00 -36.41 17.63
CA TYR A 135 -0.31 -35.99 17.10
C TYR A 135 -1.36 -35.69 18.18
N ASN A 136 -1.48 -36.55 19.19
CA ASN A 136 -2.44 -36.40 20.29
C ASN A 136 -1.88 -35.67 21.52
N THR A 137 -0.75 -34.98 21.37
CA THR A 137 -0.12 -34.24 22.48
C THR A 137 -0.39 -32.74 22.38
N LYS A 138 0.07 -31.97 23.38
CA LYS A 138 0.00 -30.50 23.37
C LYS A 138 1.24 -29.87 22.73
N VAL A 139 1.97 -30.66 21.95
CA VAL A 139 3.12 -30.23 21.17
C VAL A 139 2.64 -29.82 19.79
N HIS A 140 2.98 -28.60 19.36
CA HIS A 140 2.62 -28.12 18.03
C HIS A 140 3.68 -28.53 17.01
N ILE A 141 3.26 -29.20 15.94
CA ILE A 141 4.17 -29.50 14.83
C ILE A 141 4.41 -28.23 14.02
N TRP A 142 5.68 -27.82 13.90
CA TRP A 142 6.08 -26.66 13.13
C TRP A 142 6.45 -27.05 11.71
N SER A 143 5.42 -27.29 10.89
CA SER A 143 5.58 -27.75 9.49
C SER A 143 5.98 -26.64 8.53
N SER A 144 5.66 -25.37 8.83
CA SER A 144 5.95 -24.24 7.95
C SER A 144 7.45 -24.01 7.75
N SER A 145 8.29 -24.30 8.74
CA SER A 145 9.75 -24.18 8.61
C SER A 145 10.30 -25.09 7.51
N ARG A 146 9.86 -26.36 7.45
CA ARG A 146 10.22 -27.28 6.37
C ARG A 146 9.77 -26.78 5.00
N LEU A 147 8.59 -26.16 4.89
CA LEU A 147 8.10 -25.58 3.63
C LEU A 147 8.95 -24.39 3.17
N VAL A 148 9.35 -23.53 4.10
CA VAL A 148 10.24 -22.39 3.84
C VAL A 148 11.60 -22.90 3.34
N ALA A 149 12.16 -23.91 4.00
CA ALA A 149 13.39 -24.56 3.60
C ALA A 149 13.30 -25.19 2.20
N GLN A 150 12.19 -25.89 1.89
CA GLN A 150 11.92 -26.43 0.55
C GLN A 150 11.83 -25.35 -0.54
N GLY A 151 11.27 -24.18 -0.21
CA GLY A 151 11.22 -23.02 -1.11
C GLY A 151 12.58 -22.34 -1.33
N SER A 152 13.59 -22.61 -0.50
CA SER A 152 14.90 -21.95 -0.51
C SER A 152 16.09 -22.91 -0.56
N ILE A 153 15.91 -24.09 -1.18
CA ILE A 153 16.94 -25.15 -1.28
C ILE A 153 18.27 -24.63 -1.86
N GLY A 154 18.21 -23.66 -2.78
CA GLY A 154 19.40 -23.05 -3.39
C GLY A 154 20.40 -22.49 -2.37
N GLY A 155 19.93 -22.02 -1.21
CA GLY A 155 20.74 -21.41 -0.15
C GLY A 155 21.51 -22.39 0.76
N PHE A 156 21.32 -23.71 0.61
CA PHE A 156 21.99 -24.72 1.42
C PHE A 156 23.43 -24.92 0.95
N SER A 157 24.37 -24.19 1.52
CA SER A 157 25.78 -24.17 1.07
C SER A 157 26.51 -25.50 1.32
N ASP A 158 26.22 -26.17 2.43
CA ASP A 158 26.81 -27.47 2.80
C ASP A 158 25.86 -28.66 2.64
N GLY A 159 24.72 -28.41 1.96
CA GLY A 159 23.68 -29.39 1.67
C GLY A 159 22.80 -29.82 2.84
N ILE A 160 22.99 -29.29 4.05
CA ILE A 160 22.18 -29.66 5.23
C ILE A 160 21.69 -28.48 6.06
N HIS A 161 22.47 -27.41 6.21
CA HIS A 161 22.04 -26.25 6.97
C HIS A 161 21.24 -25.29 6.08
N ALA A 162 20.10 -24.85 6.59
CA ALA A 162 19.26 -23.87 5.93
C ALA A 162 20.03 -22.58 5.64
N GLY A 163 19.83 -22.02 4.44
CA GLY A 163 20.45 -20.75 4.05
C GLY A 163 19.87 -19.56 4.82
N GLU A 164 20.54 -18.41 4.72
CA GLU A 164 20.17 -17.17 5.42
C GLU A 164 18.71 -16.75 5.17
N VAL A 165 18.21 -16.93 3.95
CA VAL A 165 16.83 -16.61 3.57
C VAL A 165 15.83 -17.43 4.39
N ALA A 166 16.03 -18.75 4.48
CA ALA A 166 15.16 -19.63 5.24
C ALA A 166 15.22 -19.33 6.75
N ILE A 167 16.43 -19.16 7.29
CA ILE A 167 16.63 -18.78 8.70
C ILE A 167 15.92 -17.46 9.04
N LYS A 168 15.99 -16.47 8.13
CA LYS A 168 15.33 -15.17 8.32
C LYS A 168 13.82 -15.31 8.38
N TYR A 169 13.22 -16.09 7.48
CA TYR A 169 11.78 -16.34 7.49
C TYR A 169 11.35 -17.14 8.71
N ASP A 170 12.10 -18.18 9.11
CA ASP A 170 11.80 -18.96 10.30
C ASP A 170 11.88 -18.12 11.58
N THR A 171 12.90 -17.25 11.67
CA THR A 171 13.02 -16.27 12.76
C THR A 171 11.82 -15.32 12.75
N GLN A 172 11.39 -14.83 11.59
CA GLN A 172 10.21 -13.99 11.48
C GLN A 172 8.94 -14.72 11.91
N ILE A 173 8.78 -16.01 11.56
CA ILE A 173 7.64 -16.83 11.99
C ILE A 173 7.64 -17.00 13.51
N LEU A 174 8.78 -17.30 14.13
CA LEU A 174 8.89 -17.45 15.58
C LEU A 174 8.62 -16.13 16.32
N MET A 175 9.17 -15.02 15.82
CA MET A 175 8.92 -13.71 16.40
C MET A 175 7.44 -13.35 16.26
N ASN A 176 6.86 -13.54 15.07
CA ASN A 176 5.44 -13.34 14.85
C ASN A 176 4.59 -14.24 15.76
N LEU A 177 4.95 -15.49 15.99
CA LEU A 177 4.20 -16.37 16.89
C LEU A 177 4.12 -15.81 18.32
N TYR A 178 5.23 -15.26 18.82
CA TYR A 178 5.27 -14.60 20.13
C TYR A 178 4.57 -13.24 20.12
N CYS A 179 4.76 -12.46 19.06
CA CYS A 179 4.21 -11.12 18.95
C CYS A 179 2.73 -11.10 18.62
N ASN A 180 2.22 -12.08 17.89
CA ASN A 180 0.87 -12.10 17.35
C ASN A 180 -0.18 -12.43 18.42
N ASP A 181 0.19 -13.16 19.47
CA ASP A 181 -0.66 -13.30 20.66
C ASP A 181 -0.81 -11.97 21.43
N HIS A 182 0.14 -11.05 21.22
CA HIS A 182 0.13 -9.69 21.76
C HIS A 182 -0.06 -8.61 20.68
N LEU A 183 -0.44 -9.01 19.44
CA LEU A 183 -0.57 -8.08 18.33
C LEU A 183 -1.65 -7.08 18.67
N ASN A 184 -1.25 -5.83 18.87
CA ASN A 184 -2.12 -4.75 18.50
C ASN A 184 -1.98 -4.58 17.00
N PHE A 185 -3.00 -5.02 16.26
CA PHE A 185 -3.12 -5.02 14.79
C PHE A 185 -2.99 -3.65 14.10
N ASN A 186 -2.51 -2.62 14.80
CA ASN A 186 -2.59 -1.22 14.39
C ASN A 186 -1.38 -0.75 13.57
N ASP A 187 -0.22 -1.41 13.63
CA ASP A 187 0.99 -0.93 12.93
C ASP A 187 1.91 -2.04 12.39
N GLY A 188 1.50 -3.32 12.52
CA GLY A 188 2.33 -4.46 12.10
C GLY A 188 3.64 -4.59 12.88
N THR A 189 3.85 -3.81 13.94
CA THR A 189 5.00 -3.95 14.83
C THR A 189 4.65 -4.83 16.02
N CYS A 190 5.58 -5.72 16.35
CA CYS A 190 5.54 -6.47 17.59
C CYS A 190 5.58 -5.52 18.81
N CYS A 191 4.80 -5.83 19.85
CA CYS A 191 5.02 -5.35 21.23
C CYS A 191 4.68 -3.88 21.55
N ASN A 192 3.88 -3.16 20.75
CA ASN A 192 3.39 -1.83 21.13
C ASN A 192 1.86 -1.77 21.29
N SER A 193 1.36 -0.98 22.25
CA SER A 193 -0.07 -0.84 22.52
C SER A 193 -0.75 0.14 21.53
N ARG A 194 -2.04 -0.11 21.23
CA ARG A 194 -2.96 0.74 20.46
C ARG A 194 -2.83 2.19 20.89
N GLU A 195 -2.44 3.07 19.96
CA GLU A 195 -2.63 4.51 20.15
C GLU A 195 -4.12 4.79 20.38
N ALA A 196 -4.42 5.56 21.42
CA ALA A 196 -5.78 5.95 21.75
C ALA A 196 -6.43 6.72 20.59
N VAL A 197 -7.74 6.55 20.42
CA VAL A 197 -8.51 7.37 19.48
C VAL A 197 -8.42 8.82 19.94
N THR A 198 -8.01 9.72 19.05
CA THR A 198 -7.86 11.13 19.41
C THR A 198 -9.22 11.81 19.53
N VAL A 199 -9.30 12.87 20.34
CA VAL A 199 -10.52 13.67 20.48
C VAL A 199 -10.97 14.23 19.12
N THR A 200 -10.02 14.60 18.27
CA THR A 200 -10.25 15.07 16.90
C THR A 200 -10.88 14.01 16.01
N GLN A 201 -10.45 12.74 16.11
CA GLN A 201 -11.09 11.63 15.41
C GLN A 201 -12.53 11.45 15.88
N ILE A 202 -12.77 11.46 17.20
CA ILE A 202 -14.12 11.32 17.78
C ILE A 202 -15.03 12.45 17.32
N ALA A 203 -14.56 13.70 17.38
CA ALA A 203 -15.32 14.87 16.95
C ALA A 203 -15.65 14.82 15.45
N THR A 204 -14.70 14.39 14.62
CA THR A 204 -14.90 14.23 13.17
C THR A 204 -15.93 13.15 12.87
N PHE A 205 -15.86 12.00 13.53
CA PHE A 205 -16.87 10.94 13.39
C PHE A 205 -18.25 11.41 13.87
N ALA A 206 -18.33 12.10 15.00
CA ALA A 206 -19.60 12.63 15.50
C ALA A 206 -20.22 13.63 14.52
N ALA A 207 -19.43 14.54 13.95
CA ALA A 207 -19.89 15.50 12.96
C ALA A 207 -20.39 14.82 11.68
N LEU A 208 -19.59 13.91 11.10
CA LEU A 208 -19.94 13.22 9.86
C LEU A 208 -21.13 12.26 10.03
N CYS A 209 -21.25 11.57 11.17
CA CYS A 209 -22.35 10.65 11.47
C CYS A 209 -23.66 11.38 11.85
N SER A 210 -23.59 12.63 12.35
CA SER A 210 -24.80 13.43 12.61
C SER A 210 -25.54 13.83 11.34
N CYS A 211 -24.83 14.01 10.22
CA CYS A 211 -25.39 14.41 8.92
C CYS A 211 -26.41 13.43 8.33
N PRO A 212 -26.16 12.11 8.25
CA PRO A 212 -27.16 11.14 7.80
C PRO A 212 -28.36 11.02 8.75
N ILE A 213 -28.17 11.21 10.06
CA ILE A 213 -29.28 11.24 11.03
C ILE A 213 -30.20 12.43 10.77
N ILE A 214 -29.63 13.61 10.50
CA ILE A 214 -30.39 14.82 10.13
C ILE A 214 -31.17 14.59 8.83
N LEU A 215 -30.58 13.92 7.84
CA LEU A 215 -31.27 13.57 6.59
C LEU A 215 -32.44 12.60 6.81
N ILE A 216 -32.25 11.55 7.62
CA ILE A 216 -33.32 10.62 7.96
C ILE A 216 -34.45 11.37 8.69
N ALA A 217 -34.12 12.25 9.63
CA ALA A 217 -35.10 13.08 10.32
C ALA A 217 -35.88 14.01 9.37
N VAL A 218 -35.21 14.64 8.41
CA VAL A 218 -35.86 15.48 7.39
C VAL A 218 -36.74 14.65 6.45
N ALA A 219 -36.28 13.48 6.01
CA ALA A 219 -37.05 12.57 5.16
C ALA A 219 -38.29 12.02 5.87
N VAL A 220 -38.15 11.63 7.14
CA VAL A 220 -39.28 11.20 7.99
C VAL A 220 -40.27 12.35 8.19
N LYS A 221 -39.80 13.57 8.47
CA LYS A 221 -40.68 14.75 8.58
C LYS A 221 -41.44 15.02 7.29
N GLN A 222 -40.77 14.95 6.13
CA GLN A 222 -41.41 15.13 4.83
C GLN A 222 -42.44 14.03 4.54
N TRP A 223 -42.11 12.77 4.83
CA TRP A 223 -43.02 11.64 4.67
C TRP A 223 -44.24 11.76 5.59
N LEU A 224 -44.06 12.14 6.85
CA LEU A 224 -45.17 12.39 7.78
C LEU A 224 -46.05 13.56 7.33
N CYS A 225 -45.46 14.63 6.79
CA CYS A 225 -46.20 15.79 6.27
C CYS A 225 -47.02 15.43 5.02
N VAL A 226 -46.47 14.60 4.13
CA VAL A 226 -47.18 14.10 2.95
C VAL A 226 -48.27 13.10 3.35
N SER A 227 -48.00 12.20 4.29
CA SER A 227 -48.97 11.22 4.79
C SER A 227 -50.16 11.88 5.49
N THR A 228 -49.92 12.93 6.28
CA THR A 228 -50.99 13.75 6.88
C THR A 228 -51.79 14.53 5.83
N HIS A 229 -51.15 15.01 4.76
CA HIS A 229 -51.86 15.69 3.65
C HIS A 229 -52.71 14.73 2.80
N ILE A 230 -52.28 13.48 2.61
CA ILE A 230 -53.03 12.42 1.91
C ILE A 230 -54.21 11.93 2.76
N ASN A 231 -54.02 11.73 4.06
CA ASN A 231 -55.13 11.39 4.98
C ASN A 231 -56.11 12.56 5.19
N GLY A 232 -55.64 13.80 5.09
CA GLY A 232 -56.49 15.00 5.08
C GLY A 232 -57.32 15.14 3.80
N LYS A 233 -56.79 14.76 2.62
CA LYS A 233 -57.54 14.76 1.36
C LYS A 233 -58.59 13.66 1.28
N ASN A 234 -58.34 12.49 1.86
CA ASN A 234 -59.31 11.40 1.90
C ASN A 234 -60.49 11.67 2.85
N SER A 235 -60.35 12.59 3.81
CA SER A 235 -61.43 13.00 4.71
C SER A 235 -62.23 14.21 4.20
N THR A 236 -61.71 14.98 3.23
CA THR A 236 -62.41 16.11 2.60
C THR A 236 -63.05 15.78 1.24
N LEU A 237 -62.90 14.55 0.73
CA LEU A 237 -63.50 14.10 -0.54
C LEU A 237 -64.75 13.23 -0.29
N SER A 238 -65.66 13.69 0.57
CA SER A 238 -66.98 13.08 0.76
C SER A 238 -68.14 14.10 0.65
N SER A 239 -67.86 15.32 0.21
CA SER A 239 -68.91 16.35 0.08
C SER A 239 -68.43 17.53 -0.76
N ALA A 240 -68.51 17.41 -2.08
CA ALA A 240 -68.72 18.54 -2.99
C ALA A 240 -69.09 18.00 -4.38
N ASP A 241 -70.25 18.46 -4.84
CA ASP A 241 -71.02 18.01 -5.99
C ASP A 241 -70.31 18.14 -7.34
N ALA A 242 -70.76 17.28 -8.26
CA ALA A 242 -70.49 17.35 -9.67
C ALA A 242 -71.10 18.62 -10.27
N ASP A 243 -70.29 19.42 -10.98
CA ASP A 243 -70.67 19.96 -12.29
C ASP A 243 -69.54 20.78 -12.93
N THR A 244 -69.34 20.53 -14.23
CA THR A 244 -68.70 21.38 -15.25
C THR A 244 -67.19 21.64 -15.20
N ALA A 245 -66.43 20.87 -16.00
CA ALA A 245 -65.09 21.27 -16.45
C ALA A 245 -64.88 20.91 -17.93
N GLN A 246 -64.88 21.92 -18.79
CA GLN A 246 -64.28 21.87 -20.12
C GLN A 246 -62.75 22.04 -20.00
N PRO A 247 -61.93 21.35 -20.79
CA PRO A 247 -60.48 21.36 -20.64
C PRO A 247 -59.86 22.59 -21.34
N LEU A 248 -59.22 23.45 -20.55
CA LEU A 248 -58.38 24.54 -21.05
C LEU A 248 -56.90 24.10 -21.00
N MET A 249 -56.32 24.00 -22.19
CA MET A 249 -54.91 23.68 -22.45
C MET A 249 -53.99 24.73 -21.82
N VAL A 250 -53.22 24.35 -20.80
CA VAL A 250 -52.08 25.13 -20.30
C VAL A 250 -50.81 24.42 -20.77
N GLY A 251 -50.08 25.07 -21.67
CA GLY A 251 -48.80 24.60 -22.17
C GLY A 251 -47.73 24.63 -21.09
N ASP A 252 -47.06 23.49 -20.92
CA ASP A 252 -45.84 23.36 -20.14
C ASP A 252 -44.72 24.21 -20.76
N LYS A 253 -44.48 25.38 -20.17
CA LYS A 253 -43.17 26.02 -20.24
C LYS A 253 -42.34 25.50 -19.07
N GLU A 254 -41.61 24.42 -19.30
CA GLU A 254 -40.46 24.06 -18.45
C GLU A 254 -39.42 25.19 -18.49
N SER A 255 -39.52 26.11 -17.54
CA SER A 255 -38.41 27.03 -17.27
C SER A 255 -37.29 26.20 -16.65
N LYS A 256 -36.20 26.00 -17.41
CA LYS A 256 -34.89 25.57 -16.88
C LYS A 256 -34.43 26.53 -15.78
N LYS A 257 -34.83 26.28 -14.53
CA LYS A 257 -34.20 26.87 -13.36
C LYS A 257 -32.80 26.26 -13.27
N LYS A 258 -31.75 27.09 -13.33
CA LYS A 258 -30.40 26.70 -12.92
C LYS A 258 -30.51 26.13 -11.51
N ASN A 259 -30.24 24.83 -11.35
CA ASN A 259 -30.23 24.16 -10.06
C ASN A 259 -29.09 24.75 -9.22
N ASP A 260 -29.41 25.68 -8.32
CA ASP A 260 -28.54 25.93 -7.17
C ASP A 260 -28.38 24.60 -6.42
N PRO A 261 -27.16 24.20 -6.06
CA PRO A 261 -26.91 22.90 -5.47
C PRO A 261 -27.66 22.82 -4.13
N SER A 262 -28.55 21.82 -4.02
CA SER A 262 -29.46 21.69 -2.89
C SER A 262 -28.66 21.43 -1.61
N SER A 263 -29.04 22.06 -0.49
CA SER A 263 -28.45 21.76 0.82
C SER A 263 -28.61 20.28 1.20
N GLN A 264 -29.62 19.59 0.63
CA GLN A 264 -29.80 18.15 0.77
C GLN A 264 -28.71 17.34 0.06
N ASP A 265 -28.29 17.75 -1.14
CA ASP A 265 -27.21 17.09 -1.89
C ASP A 265 -25.88 17.18 -1.14
N PHE A 266 -25.62 18.33 -0.53
CA PHE A 266 -24.43 18.56 0.30
C PHE A 266 -24.42 17.65 1.54
N LEU A 267 -25.53 17.61 2.29
CA LEU A 267 -25.65 16.73 3.46
C LEU A 267 -25.52 15.25 3.08
N MET A 268 -26.08 14.84 1.93
CA MET A 268 -26.01 13.45 1.47
C MET A 268 -24.58 13.07 1.08
N ALA A 269 -23.87 13.97 0.41
CA ALA A 269 -22.45 13.80 0.09
C ALA A 269 -21.60 13.66 1.37
N LEU A 270 -21.89 14.47 2.39
CA LEU A 270 -21.18 14.43 3.67
C LEU A 270 -21.47 13.15 4.47
N GLY A 271 -22.72 12.67 4.45
CA GLY A 271 -23.08 11.38 5.05
C GLY A 271 -22.42 10.19 4.36
N LYS A 272 -22.37 10.17 3.02
CA LYS A 272 -21.62 9.17 2.26
C LYS A 272 -20.13 9.21 2.59
N LEU A 273 -19.54 10.41 2.70
CA LEU A 273 -18.15 10.57 3.13
C LEU A 273 -17.92 10.01 4.54
N GLY A 274 -18.84 10.25 5.47
CA GLY A 274 -18.80 9.68 6.82
C GLY A 274 -18.78 8.14 6.84
N LEU A 275 -19.60 7.50 6.00
CA LEU A 275 -19.59 6.04 5.85
C LEU A 275 -18.25 5.52 5.29
N ILE A 276 -17.69 6.21 4.30
CA ILE A 276 -16.38 5.85 3.72
C ILE A 276 -15.25 6.03 4.75
N MET A 277 -15.26 7.12 5.52
CA MET A 277 -14.30 7.34 6.61
C MET A 277 -14.46 6.29 7.72
N GLY A 278 -15.69 5.86 8.00
CA GLY A 278 -15.96 4.73 8.89
C GLY A 278 -15.36 3.44 8.37
N TYR A 279 -15.49 3.16 7.07
CA TYR A 279 -14.84 2.01 6.43
C TYR A 279 -13.32 2.08 6.51
N PHE A 280 -12.70 3.23 6.24
CA PHE A 280 -11.24 3.41 6.40
C PHE A 280 -10.80 3.15 7.83
N PHE A 281 -11.56 3.65 8.81
CA PHE A 281 -11.28 3.39 10.21
C PHE A 281 -11.36 1.90 10.57
N LEU A 282 -12.34 1.18 10.03
CA LEU A 282 -12.43 -0.27 10.21
C LEU A 282 -11.22 -0.98 9.60
N CYS A 283 -10.81 -0.64 8.38
CA CYS A 283 -9.66 -1.25 7.71
C CYS A 283 -8.32 -0.94 8.40
N ASP A 284 -8.13 0.29 8.84
CA ASP A 284 -6.85 0.75 9.38
C ASP A 284 -6.69 0.43 10.87
N ARG A 285 -7.72 0.69 11.68
CA ARG A 285 -7.64 0.74 13.15
C ARG A 285 -8.30 -0.45 13.84
N THR A 286 -9.04 -1.29 13.12
CA THR A 286 -9.65 -2.49 13.71
C THR A 286 -9.02 -3.77 13.18
N SER A 287 -9.05 -4.81 14.00
CA SER A 287 -8.62 -6.16 13.65
C SER A 287 -9.72 -6.98 12.97
N LEU A 288 -10.76 -6.32 12.45
CA LEU A 288 -11.88 -6.98 11.79
C LEU A 288 -11.40 -7.75 10.55
N PHE A 289 -10.39 -7.21 9.87
CA PHE A 289 -9.80 -7.79 8.67
C PHE A 289 -8.35 -8.18 8.93
N MET A 290 -7.94 -9.33 8.40
CA MET A 290 -6.55 -9.79 8.52
C MET A 290 -5.66 -9.01 7.55
N LYS A 291 -4.38 -8.88 7.90
CA LYS A 291 -3.34 -8.27 7.06
C LYS A 291 -2.27 -9.31 6.76
N GLU A 292 -1.90 -9.45 5.50
CA GLU A 292 -0.83 -10.36 5.07
C GLU A 292 0.41 -9.56 4.62
N ASN A 293 1.60 -10.10 4.87
CA ASN A 293 2.84 -9.46 4.42
C ASN A 293 2.97 -9.49 2.89
N LYS A 294 3.56 -8.43 2.32
CA LYS A 294 3.85 -8.35 0.89
C LYS A 294 5.04 -9.22 0.50
N TYR A 295 4.89 -9.98 -0.58
CA TYR A 295 5.97 -10.76 -1.17
C TYR A 295 6.16 -10.36 -2.64
N PHE A 296 7.35 -9.86 -2.95
CA PHE A 296 7.70 -9.57 -4.33
C PHE A 296 7.99 -10.86 -5.10
N SER A 297 7.32 -11.02 -6.22
CA SER A 297 7.62 -12.03 -7.24
C SER A 297 7.55 -11.37 -8.60
N GLN A 298 8.48 -11.72 -9.50
CA GLN A 298 8.52 -11.14 -10.85
C GLN A 298 7.21 -11.38 -11.60
N LEU A 299 6.62 -12.56 -11.49
CA LEU A 299 5.34 -12.87 -12.14
C LEU A 299 4.20 -12.02 -11.59
N ASN A 300 4.12 -11.85 -10.27
CA ASN A 300 3.08 -11.05 -9.62
C ASN A 300 3.16 -9.55 -9.97
N PHE A 301 4.35 -9.06 -10.34
CA PHE A 301 4.54 -7.69 -10.78
C PHE A 301 4.27 -7.50 -12.29
N TRP A 302 4.89 -8.32 -13.15
CA TRP A 302 4.83 -8.13 -14.60
C TRP A 302 3.52 -8.58 -15.24
N LEU A 303 2.84 -9.59 -14.68
CA LEU A 303 1.58 -10.09 -15.25
C LEU A 303 0.43 -9.07 -15.14
N PRO A 304 0.13 -8.48 -13.96
CA PRO A 304 -0.90 -7.43 -13.87
C PRO A 304 -0.54 -6.19 -14.69
N LEU A 305 0.75 -5.85 -14.75
CA LEU A 305 1.23 -4.74 -15.57
C LEU A 305 0.93 -4.98 -17.06
N GLY A 306 1.30 -6.15 -17.59
CA GLY A 306 1.03 -6.53 -18.97
C GLY A 306 -0.46 -6.54 -19.30
N TYR A 307 -1.29 -7.05 -18.38
CA TYR A 307 -2.75 -7.07 -18.55
C TYR A 307 -3.35 -5.66 -18.63
N VAL A 308 -2.95 -4.76 -17.72
CA VAL A 308 -3.42 -3.37 -17.70
C VAL A 308 -3.01 -2.61 -18.97
N PHE A 309 -1.78 -2.80 -19.46
CA PHE A 309 -1.34 -2.19 -20.72
C PHE A 309 -2.05 -2.77 -21.94
N ALA A 310 -2.33 -4.08 -21.97
CA ALA A 310 -3.13 -4.68 -23.02
C ALA A 310 -4.54 -4.07 -23.07
N LEU A 311 -5.23 -3.96 -21.92
CA LEU A 311 -6.53 -3.28 -21.84
C LEU A 311 -6.44 -1.82 -22.32
N GLY A 312 -5.44 -1.08 -21.87
CA GLY A 312 -5.23 0.31 -22.30
C GLY A 312 -5.11 0.48 -23.81
N LEU A 313 -4.43 -0.45 -24.50
CA LEU A 313 -4.30 -0.44 -25.96
C LEU A 313 -5.64 -0.75 -26.67
N PHE A 314 -6.45 -1.66 -26.13
CA PHE A 314 -7.76 -2.01 -26.72
C PHE A 314 -8.77 -0.86 -26.68
N PHE A 315 -8.73 -0.02 -25.64
CA PHE A 315 -9.64 1.12 -25.46
C PHE A 315 -9.03 2.43 -25.96
N THR A 316 -8.56 2.47 -27.21
CA THR A 316 -8.01 3.69 -27.84
C THR A 316 -9.09 4.43 -28.63
N GLU A 317 -9.23 5.73 -28.40
CA GLU A 317 -10.19 6.62 -29.07
C GLU A 317 -9.48 7.79 -29.78
N ASP A 318 -10.11 8.33 -30.81
CA ASP A 318 -9.64 9.54 -31.49
C ASP A 318 -10.08 10.80 -30.72
N THR A 319 -9.21 11.81 -30.65
CA THR A 319 -9.52 13.13 -30.08
C THR A 319 -9.41 14.22 -31.13
N SER A 320 -10.26 15.23 -31.02
CA SER A 320 -10.22 16.43 -31.87
C SER A 320 -9.18 17.46 -31.40
N GLN A 321 -8.57 17.25 -30.22
CA GLN A 321 -7.56 18.14 -29.66
C GLN A 321 -6.20 17.89 -30.31
N THR A 322 -5.63 18.90 -30.96
CA THR A 322 -4.32 18.81 -31.63
C THR A 322 -3.17 19.39 -30.82
N ARG A 323 -3.50 20.14 -29.74
CA ARG A 323 -2.52 20.80 -28.87
C ARG A 323 -1.63 19.78 -28.16
N LEU A 324 -0.35 20.13 -28.02
CA LEU A 324 0.61 19.36 -27.22
C LEU A 324 0.15 19.30 -25.76
N LEU A 325 0.17 18.10 -25.16
CA LEU A 325 -0.30 17.85 -23.78
C LEU A 325 -1.72 18.38 -23.50
N HIS A 326 -2.65 18.15 -24.44
CA HIS A 326 -4.07 18.38 -24.19
C HIS A 326 -4.60 17.48 -23.06
N ARG A 327 -5.78 17.86 -22.54
CA ARG A 327 -6.36 17.26 -21.32
C ARG A 327 -6.49 15.74 -21.39
N ASP A 328 -7.05 15.20 -22.46
CA ASP A 328 -7.28 13.74 -22.61
C ASP A 328 -5.97 12.96 -22.53
N MET A 329 -4.90 13.43 -23.19
CA MET A 329 -3.59 12.79 -23.11
C MET A 329 -2.92 12.98 -21.74
N THR A 330 -3.12 14.11 -21.05
CA THR A 330 -2.62 14.26 -19.68
C THR A 330 -3.37 13.38 -18.69
N ASP A 331 -4.68 13.20 -18.86
CA ASP A 331 -5.49 12.28 -18.06
C ASP A 331 -5.08 10.82 -18.36
N GLU A 332 -4.88 10.46 -19.63
CA GLU A 332 -4.30 9.16 -20.03
C GLU A 332 -2.95 8.93 -19.34
N TRP A 333 -2.06 9.91 -19.38
CA TRP A 333 -0.73 9.81 -18.77
C TRP A 333 -0.81 9.59 -17.27
N ARG A 334 -1.61 10.40 -16.56
CA ARG A 334 -1.87 10.21 -15.13
C ARG A 334 -2.42 8.81 -14.86
N GLY A 335 -3.39 8.36 -15.64
CA GLY A 335 -4.03 7.06 -15.44
C GLY A 335 -3.09 5.88 -15.49
N TRP A 336 -2.28 5.76 -16.55
CA TRP A 336 -1.34 4.64 -16.62
C TRP A 336 -0.26 4.76 -15.54
N MET A 337 0.25 5.97 -15.26
CA MET A 337 1.21 6.16 -14.15
C MET A 337 0.62 5.71 -12.82
N GLN A 338 -0.64 6.06 -12.54
CA GLN A 338 -1.33 5.67 -11.31
C GLN A 338 -1.42 4.16 -11.18
N LEU A 339 -1.86 3.47 -12.24
CA LEU A 339 -1.98 2.01 -12.22
C LEU A 339 -0.63 1.31 -12.01
N VAL A 340 0.44 1.83 -12.61
CA VAL A 340 1.80 1.31 -12.38
C VAL A 340 2.24 1.52 -10.93
N ILE A 341 2.01 2.70 -10.35
CA ILE A 341 2.31 3.02 -8.95
C ILE A 341 1.51 2.12 -8.00
N LEU A 342 0.24 1.87 -8.31
CA LEU A 342 -0.65 0.99 -7.54
C LEU A 342 -0.15 -0.45 -7.51
N ILE A 343 0.19 -1.03 -8.68
CA ILE A 343 0.77 -2.39 -8.78
C ILE A 343 2.09 -2.47 -8.01
N TYR A 344 2.93 -1.44 -8.12
CA TYR A 344 4.20 -1.36 -7.40
C TYR A 344 4.01 -1.44 -5.88
N HIS A 345 3.08 -0.67 -5.31
CA HIS A 345 2.85 -0.66 -3.87
C HIS A 345 2.17 -1.93 -3.35
N MET A 346 1.25 -2.52 -4.13
CA MET A 346 0.61 -3.78 -3.77
C MET A 346 1.64 -4.90 -3.71
N THR A 347 2.45 -5.06 -4.76
CA THR A 347 3.39 -6.18 -4.91
C THR A 347 4.66 -6.06 -4.06
N GLY A 348 4.89 -4.92 -3.41
CA GLY A 348 6.10 -4.69 -2.61
C GLY A 348 7.38 -4.60 -3.44
N ALA A 349 7.28 -4.17 -4.71
CA ALA A 349 8.40 -4.08 -5.65
C ALA A 349 9.46 -3.01 -5.29
N SER A 350 9.31 -2.33 -4.14
CA SER A 350 10.28 -1.37 -3.59
C SER A 350 11.65 -1.96 -3.26
N GLN A 351 11.73 -3.29 -3.14
CA GLN A 351 12.97 -4.02 -2.88
C GLN A 351 13.88 -4.09 -4.12
N VAL A 352 13.31 -3.92 -5.33
CA VAL A 352 14.07 -3.94 -6.59
C VAL A 352 14.42 -2.51 -6.99
N LEU A 353 15.71 -2.18 -6.90
CA LEU A 353 16.19 -0.81 -7.09
C LEU A 353 15.86 -0.21 -8.47
N PRO A 354 16.07 -0.90 -9.61
CA PRO A 354 15.70 -0.35 -10.91
C PRO A 354 14.20 -0.02 -11.02
N ILE A 355 13.32 -0.89 -10.51
CA ILE A 355 11.88 -0.66 -10.49
C ILE A 355 11.55 0.57 -9.66
N TYR A 356 12.10 0.64 -8.44
CA TYR A 356 11.94 1.80 -7.56
C TYR A 356 12.32 3.11 -8.28
N MET A 357 13.47 3.16 -8.95
CA MET A 357 13.92 4.37 -9.64
C MET A 357 13.03 4.79 -10.83
N HIS A 358 12.41 3.84 -11.53
CA HIS A 358 11.45 4.14 -12.60
C HIS A 358 10.13 4.67 -12.03
N ILE A 359 9.63 4.07 -10.95
CA ILE A 359 8.43 4.57 -10.24
C ILE A 359 8.65 6.00 -9.73
N ARG A 360 9.85 6.31 -9.25
CA ARG A 360 10.23 7.67 -8.85
C ARG A 360 10.13 8.67 -10.00
N VAL A 361 10.52 8.31 -11.22
CA VAL A 361 10.29 9.17 -12.41
C VAL A 361 8.81 9.42 -12.65
N LEU A 362 7.95 8.42 -12.44
CA LEU A 362 6.50 8.60 -12.61
C LEU A 362 5.94 9.60 -11.59
N VAL A 363 6.40 9.55 -10.33
CA VAL A 363 6.04 10.53 -9.30
C VAL A 363 6.54 11.92 -9.65
N SER A 364 7.79 12.04 -10.11
CA SER A 364 8.34 13.30 -10.63
C SER A 364 7.54 13.84 -11.83
N ALA A 365 7.07 12.96 -12.73
CA ALA A 365 6.25 13.33 -13.89
C ALA A 365 4.87 13.89 -13.48
N TYR A 366 4.27 13.41 -12.40
CA TYR A 366 3.05 14.01 -11.84
C TYR A 366 3.25 15.47 -11.40
N LEU A 367 4.35 15.72 -10.68
CA LEU A 367 4.70 17.07 -10.23
C LEU A 367 5.07 17.97 -11.42
N PHE A 368 5.76 17.42 -12.41
CA PHE A 368 6.03 18.09 -13.68
C PHE A 368 4.73 18.51 -14.39
N LEU A 369 3.76 17.59 -14.55
CA LEU A 369 2.46 17.89 -15.16
C LEU A 369 1.69 18.97 -14.39
N THR A 370 1.80 18.98 -13.06
CA THR A 370 1.20 19.99 -12.20
C THR A 370 1.82 21.37 -12.46
N GLY A 371 3.16 21.45 -12.51
CA GLY A 371 3.87 22.69 -12.85
C GLY A 371 3.53 23.18 -14.26
N TYR A 372 3.48 22.28 -15.24
CA TYR A 372 3.11 22.59 -16.62
C TYR A 372 1.68 23.14 -16.73
N GLY A 373 0.72 22.46 -16.08
CA GLY A 373 -0.71 22.83 -16.15
C GLY A 373 -0.98 24.19 -15.51
N HIS A 374 -0.46 24.42 -14.30
CA HIS A 374 -0.62 25.71 -13.62
C HIS A 374 0.03 26.84 -14.41
N PHE A 375 1.28 26.67 -14.85
CA PHE A 375 1.96 27.70 -15.63
C PHE A 375 1.23 28.01 -16.93
N SER A 376 0.79 26.99 -17.69
CA SER A 376 0.09 27.19 -18.96
C SER A 376 -1.27 27.88 -18.79
N TYR A 377 -1.97 27.62 -17.68
CA TYR A 377 -3.20 28.31 -17.32
C TYR A 377 -2.96 29.80 -17.05
N TYR A 378 -1.98 30.14 -16.19
CA TYR A 378 -1.62 31.54 -15.89
C TYR A 378 -0.96 32.26 -17.07
N TRP A 379 -0.23 31.57 -17.93
CA TRP A 379 0.31 32.18 -19.15
C TRP A 379 -0.80 32.64 -20.10
N SER A 380 -1.91 31.89 -20.11
CA SER A 380 -3.09 32.19 -20.95
C SER A 380 -4.01 33.24 -20.31
N GLY A 381 -4.10 33.30 -18.98
CA GLY A 381 -4.83 34.32 -18.22
C GLY A 381 -3.89 35.35 -17.61
N ARG A 382 -3.88 36.58 -18.13
CA ARG A 382 -2.86 37.66 -18.01
C ARG A 382 -2.28 38.03 -16.62
N ASP A 383 -2.61 37.37 -15.51
CA ASP A 383 -2.16 37.70 -14.17
C ASP A 383 -1.04 36.77 -13.66
N MET A 384 0.21 37.14 -13.95
CA MET A 384 1.42 36.41 -13.56
C MET A 384 1.88 36.69 -12.10
N GLY A 385 1.11 37.45 -11.32
CA GLY A 385 1.50 37.90 -9.97
C GLY A 385 1.47 36.82 -8.89
N ILE A 386 0.53 35.87 -8.99
CA ILE A 386 0.28 34.85 -7.95
C ILE A 386 1.34 33.76 -7.93
N VAL A 387 1.91 33.37 -9.09
CA VAL A 387 2.91 32.28 -9.16
C VAL A 387 4.19 32.64 -8.41
N ARG A 388 4.66 33.88 -8.54
CA ARG A 388 5.86 34.37 -7.83
C ARG A 388 5.61 34.53 -6.33
N TYR A 389 4.40 34.88 -5.94
CA TYR A 389 3.98 34.97 -4.54
C TYR A 389 3.84 33.58 -3.90
N CYS A 390 3.19 32.63 -4.58
CA CYS A 390 3.02 31.25 -4.11
C CYS A 390 4.35 30.50 -4.00
N GLN A 391 5.31 30.72 -4.89
CA GLN A 391 6.62 30.09 -4.83
C GLN A 391 7.43 30.53 -3.59
N VAL A 392 7.45 31.83 -3.29
CA VAL A 392 8.11 32.38 -2.08
C VAL A 392 7.33 32.02 -0.81
N PHE A 393 6.00 31.97 -0.89
CA PHE A 393 5.13 31.55 0.21
C PHE A 393 5.30 30.06 0.55
N PHE A 394 5.33 29.17 -0.45
CA PHE A 394 5.54 27.73 -0.25
C PHE A 394 6.92 27.43 0.37
N GLU A 395 7.98 28.14 -0.01
CA GLU A 395 9.31 27.92 0.56
C GLU A 395 9.41 28.26 2.05
N LYS A 396 8.56 29.17 2.55
CA LYS A 396 8.59 29.67 3.93
C LYS A 396 7.47 29.12 4.81
N ILE A 397 6.33 28.72 4.25
CA ILE A 397 5.16 28.33 5.04
C ILE A 397 5.39 27.04 5.85
N PHE A 398 6.03 26.02 5.28
CA PHE A 398 6.23 24.71 5.93
C PHE A 398 7.21 24.73 7.10
N VAL A 399 8.00 25.81 7.25
CA VAL A 399 8.96 25.98 8.34
C VAL A 399 8.37 26.85 9.48
N MET A 400 7.24 27.52 9.25
CA MET A 400 6.57 28.35 10.26
C MET A 400 5.70 27.50 11.20
N ARG A 401 5.68 27.88 12.49
CA ARG A 401 5.11 27.09 13.59
C ARG A 401 3.58 27.01 13.71
N PRO A 402 2.75 27.37 12.69
CA PRO A 402 1.46 26.68 12.56
C PRO A 402 1.52 25.44 11.69
N TRP A 403 2.34 25.48 10.65
CA TRP A 403 2.30 24.52 9.56
C TRP A 403 3.30 23.40 9.77
N LYS A 404 4.46 23.66 10.42
CA LYS A 404 5.43 22.63 10.81
C LYS A 404 4.74 21.43 11.46
N ALA A 405 3.80 21.72 12.35
CA ALA A 405 3.18 20.73 13.19
C ALA A 405 2.11 19.87 12.47
N LEU A 406 1.69 20.25 11.25
CA LEU A 406 0.92 19.39 10.34
C LEU A 406 1.78 18.35 9.59
N PHE A 407 3.11 18.52 9.57
CA PHE A 407 4.05 17.68 8.81
C PHE A 407 5.06 16.96 9.69
N VAL A 408 4.84 17.02 11.00
CA VAL A 408 5.68 16.46 12.04
C VAL A 408 5.03 15.16 12.52
N THR A 409 5.83 14.10 12.67
CA THR A 409 5.39 12.86 13.31
C THR A 409 5.15 13.08 14.80
N THR A 410 4.48 12.15 15.48
CA THR A 410 4.21 12.20 16.94
C THR A 410 5.46 12.45 17.82
N ASP A 411 6.66 12.24 17.27
CA ASP A 411 7.96 12.43 17.93
C ASP A 411 8.67 13.76 17.60
N ASP A 412 7.99 14.73 16.98
CA ASP A 412 8.56 16.02 16.54
C ASP A 412 9.66 15.93 15.45
N ASP A 413 9.74 14.80 14.74
CA ASP A 413 10.73 14.54 13.67
C ASP A 413 10.21 15.00 12.29
N ILE A 414 11.06 15.77 11.59
CA ILE A 414 10.81 16.30 10.23
C ILE A 414 11.56 15.51 9.15
N HIS A 415 12.31 14.48 9.52
CA HIS A 415 13.17 13.73 8.61
C HIS A 415 12.38 13.14 7.44
N GLU A 416 11.22 12.52 7.70
CA GLU A 416 10.42 11.91 6.63
C GLU A 416 9.91 12.96 5.64
N TRP A 417 9.37 14.08 6.12
CA TRP A 417 8.93 15.17 5.25
C TRP A 417 10.08 15.70 4.39
N TRP A 418 11.22 16.00 5.02
CA TRP A 418 12.40 16.52 4.32
C TRP A 418 12.91 15.52 3.28
N PHE A 419 12.97 14.23 3.64
CA PHE A 419 13.33 13.15 2.74
C PHE A 419 12.40 13.09 1.54
N ARG A 420 11.07 13.13 1.73
CA ARG A 420 10.09 13.08 0.63
C ARG A 420 10.21 14.29 -0.29
N TRP A 421 10.35 15.49 0.28
CA TRP A 421 10.53 16.72 -0.50
C TRP A 421 11.84 16.73 -1.29
N GLN A 422 12.94 16.31 -0.65
CA GLN A 422 14.27 16.30 -1.25
C GLN A 422 14.32 15.51 -2.56
N LEU A 423 13.55 14.43 -2.66
CA LEU A 423 13.57 13.52 -3.80
C LEU A 423 12.93 14.09 -5.09
N ASP A 424 12.02 15.07 -5.02
CA ASP A 424 11.34 15.64 -6.22
C ASP A 424 11.43 17.18 -6.30
N ARG A 425 12.35 17.80 -5.55
CA ARG A 425 12.41 19.26 -5.33
C ARG A 425 12.39 20.14 -6.61
N TYR A 426 12.91 19.64 -7.73
CA TYR A 426 12.99 20.40 -8.99
C TYR A 426 11.90 20.04 -10.01
N SER A 427 11.14 18.96 -9.78
CA SER A 427 10.21 18.40 -10.77
C SER A 427 9.11 19.37 -11.18
N LEU A 428 8.59 20.16 -10.24
CA LEU A 428 7.63 21.24 -10.50
C LEU A 428 8.25 22.33 -11.40
N LEU A 429 9.49 22.75 -11.10
CA LEU A 429 10.19 23.79 -11.86
C LEU A 429 10.46 23.35 -13.29
N TYR A 430 10.86 22.09 -13.51
CA TYR A 430 11.01 21.53 -14.85
C TYR A 430 9.72 21.62 -15.66
N GLY A 431 8.56 21.36 -15.04
CA GLY A 431 7.25 21.51 -15.69
C GLY A 431 6.94 22.95 -16.10
N MET A 432 7.25 23.92 -15.22
CA MET A 432 7.07 25.35 -15.52
C MET A 432 8.00 25.84 -16.64
N ILE A 433 9.28 25.45 -16.61
CA ILE A 433 10.25 25.78 -17.66
C ILE A 433 9.81 25.18 -19.00
N PHE A 434 9.38 23.92 -19.00
CA PHE A 434 8.87 23.27 -20.20
C PHE A 434 7.64 24.00 -20.75
N ALA A 435 6.69 24.40 -19.89
CA ALA A 435 5.54 25.19 -20.30
C ALA A 435 5.93 26.52 -20.93
N LEU A 436 6.89 27.25 -20.36
CA LEU A 436 7.41 28.50 -20.92
C LEU A 436 8.01 28.27 -22.31
N LEU A 437 8.88 27.26 -22.45
CA LEU A 437 9.51 26.91 -23.73
C LEU A 437 8.47 26.51 -24.78
N TYR A 438 7.52 25.65 -24.43
CA TYR A 438 6.44 25.22 -25.32
C TYR A 438 5.59 26.40 -25.79
N ASN A 439 5.11 27.24 -24.87
CA ASN A 439 4.28 28.40 -25.25
C ASN A 439 5.06 29.40 -26.11
N GLY A 440 6.37 29.59 -25.84
CA GLY A 440 7.25 30.37 -26.71
C GLY A 440 7.38 29.79 -28.12
N LEU A 441 7.70 28.49 -28.23
CA LEU A 441 7.83 27.80 -29.53
C LEU A 441 6.53 27.83 -30.34
N ALA A 442 5.39 27.67 -29.68
CA ALA A 442 4.07 27.77 -30.30
C ALA A 442 3.78 29.21 -30.77
N GLN A 443 4.15 30.23 -29.98
CA GLN A 443 3.98 31.65 -30.35
C GLN A 443 4.81 32.02 -31.59
N TYR A 444 6.04 31.52 -31.71
CA TYR A 444 6.90 31.72 -32.88
C TYR A 444 6.58 30.78 -34.07
N SER A 445 5.53 29.95 -33.97
CA SER A 445 5.12 29.00 -35.02
C SER A 445 6.24 28.03 -35.44
N LEU A 446 7.15 27.68 -34.52
CA LEU A 446 8.22 26.70 -34.75
C LEU A 446 7.73 25.25 -34.63
N ILE A 447 6.51 25.08 -34.11
CA ILE A 447 5.83 23.83 -33.86
C ILE A 447 4.43 23.92 -34.49
N ASP A 448 4.01 22.87 -35.19
CA ASP A 448 2.64 22.75 -35.69
C ASP A 448 1.77 21.95 -34.69
N ASP A 449 1.22 22.67 -33.71
CA ASP A 449 0.28 22.12 -32.72
C ASP A 449 -1.19 22.40 -33.05
N LYS A 450 -1.45 22.97 -34.23
CA LYS A 450 -2.80 23.32 -34.70
C LYS A 450 -3.35 22.25 -35.63
N SER A 451 -2.49 21.66 -36.46
CA SER A 451 -2.90 20.55 -37.34
C SER A 451 -2.78 19.19 -36.65
N GLY A 452 -3.47 18.18 -37.21
CA GLY A 452 -3.30 16.77 -36.83
C GLY A 452 -2.04 16.13 -37.43
N SER A 453 -1.17 16.90 -38.09
CA SER A 453 0.06 16.38 -38.71
C SER A 453 1.21 16.24 -37.70
N ASN A 454 2.39 15.81 -38.14
CA ASN A 454 3.54 15.68 -37.23
C ASN A 454 3.92 17.04 -36.64
N LEU A 455 4.39 17.05 -35.38
CA LEU A 455 4.70 18.30 -34.67
C LEU A 455 5.79 19.13 -35.39
N MET A 456 6.70 18.42 -36.07
CA MET A 456 7.79 18.97 -36.88
C MET A 456 7.93 18.16 -38.17
N GLY A 457 8.50 18.79 -39.21
CA GLY A 457 8.69 18.16 -40.52
C GLY A 457 9.95 17.28 -40.65
N GLY A 458 9.81 16.17 -41.39
CA GLY A 458 10.92 15.44 -42.03
C GLY A 458 12.07 15.01 -41.10
N ARG A 459 13.30 15.40 -41.48
CA ARG A 459 14.56 14.98 -40.82
C ARG A 459 14.71 15.50 -39.39
N LEU A 460 14.12 16.66 -39.08
CA LEU A 460 14.20 17.25 -37.74
C LEU A 460 13.40 16.43 -36.74
N ALA A 461 12.20 15.96 -37.11
CA ALA A 461 11.38 15.10 -36.25
C ALA A 461 12.09 13.77 -35.92
N LEU A 462 12.80 13.18 -36.89
CA LEU A 462 13.59 11.96 -36.67
C LEU A 462 14.77 12.21 -35.73
N LEU A 463 15.51 13.30 -35.91
CA LEU A 463 16.62 13.68 -35.03
C LEU A 463 16.14 13.91 -33.59
N VAL A 464 15.06 14.69 -33.42
CA VAL A 464 14.48 15.00 -32.11
C VAL A 464 13.92 13.73 -31.44
N SER A 465 13.30 12.83 -32.21
CA SER A 465 12.84 11.53 -31.71
C SER A 465 14.01 10.62 -31.29
N PHE A 466 15.11 10.63 -32.04
CA PHE A 466 16.31 9.87 -31.68
C PHE A 466 16.91 10.37 -30.35
N ILE A 467 17.05 11.69 -30.19
CA ILE A 467 17.52 12.31 -28.94
C ILE A 467 16.59 11.94 -27.78
N ALA A 468 15.27 11.97 -27.99
CA ALA A 468 14.29 11.60 -26.97
C ALA A 468 14.39 10.13 -26.54
N THR A 469 14.66 9.21 -27.48
CA THR A 469 14.95 7.81 -27.17
C THR A 469 16.24 7.66 -26.37
N VAL A 470 17.29 8.40 -26.72
CA VAL A 470 18.55 8.43 -25.96
C VAL A 470 18.35 8.97 -24.54
N PHE A 471 17.44 9.93 -24.35
CA PHE A 471 17.09 10.44 -23.01
C PHE A 471 16.46 9.36 -22.13
N ILE A 472 15.48 8.61 -22.65
CA ILE A 472 14.87 7.50 -21.90
C ILE A 472 15.90 6.40 -21.63
N ALA A 473 16.65 5.99 -22.66
CA ALA A 473 17.65 4.92 -22.54
C ALA A 473 18.75 5.29 -21.54
N SER A 474 19.27 6.52 -21.56
CA SER A 474 20.32 6.95 -20.65
C SER A 474 19.90 6.92 -19.18
N TYR A 475 18.66 7.34 -18.88
CA TYR A 475 18.10 7.20 -17.53
C TYR A 475 17.94 5.73 -17.13
N SER A 476 17.35 4.89 -17.99
CA SER A 476 17.20 3.45 -17.70
C SER A 476 18.55 2.77 -17.48
N THR A 477 19.56 3.06 -18.29
CA THR A 477 20.93 2.56 -18.08
C THR A 477 21.51 3.03 -16.74
N MET A 478 21.33 4.30 -16.37
CA MET A 478 21.76 4.81 -15.07
C MET A 478 21.12 4.03 -13.91
N THR A 479 19.82 3.72 -13.99
CA THR A 479 19.15 2.95 -12.94
C THR A 479 19.64 1.51 -12.80
N LEU A 480 20.18 0.91 -13.87
CA LEU A 480 20.73 -0.44 -13.85
C LEU A 480 22.17 -0.46 -13.30
N ILE A 481 22.93 0.62 -13.52
CA ILE A 481 24.30 0.78 -13.02
C ILE A 481 24.30 1.18 -11.54
N CYS A 482 23.24 1.84 -11.07
CA CYS A 482 23.17 2.32 -9.70
C CYS A 482 23.11 1.16 -8.70
N THR A 483 24.02 1.15 -7.74
CA THR A 483 24.20 0.06 -6.78
C THR A 483 23.40 0.26 -5.49
N ASN A 484 23.31 1.50 -5.01
CA ASN A 484 22.71 1.81 -3.72
C ASN A 484 21.57 2.83 -3.84
N LYS A 485 20.48 2.57 -3.11
CA LYS A 485 19.30 3.45 -3.07
C LYS A 485 19.59 4.92 -2.69
N PRO A 486 20.44 5.22 -1.68
CA PRO A 486 20.74 6.61 -1.31
C PRO A 486 21.42 7.39 -2.45
N ASP A 487 22.42 6.80 -3.10
CA ASP A 487 23.17 7.44 -4.18
C ASP A 487 22.24 7.76 -5.38
N CYS A 488 21.37 6.82 -5.76
CA CYS A 488 20.41 7.08 -6.83
C CYS A 488 19.39 8.16 -6.45
N ASN A 489 18.96 8.19 -5.19
CA ASN A 489 18.03 9.19 -4.68
C ASN A 489 18.63 10.60 -4.68
N GLU A 490 19.94 10.72 -4.50
CA GLU A 490 20.64 12.01 -4.55
C GLU A 490 20.73 12.54 -5.99
N ILE A 491 20.98 11.66 -6.97
CA ILE A 491 21.11 12.04 -8.38
C ILE A 491 19.75 12.32 -9.02
N HIS A 492 18.72 11.53 -8.69
CA HIS A 492 17.40 11.56 -9.33
C HIS A 492 16.78 12.96 -9.50
N PRO A 493 16.72 13.85 -8.48
CA PRO A 493 16.14 15.17 -8.62
C PRO A 493 16.73 16.00 -9.77
N TYR A 494 18.01 15.80 -10.09
CA TYR A 494 18.72 16.58 -11.11
C TYR A 494 18.53 16.04 -12.54
N VAL A 495 18.20 14.75 -12.67
CA VAL A 495 18.14 14.05 -13.97
C VAL A 495 16.73 13.56 -14.33
N ALA A 496 15.76 13.66 -13.41
CA ALA A 496 14.39 13.18 -13.62
C ALA A 496 13.69 13.82 -14.84
N TRP A 497 14.06 15.05 -15.20
CA TRP A 497 13.51 15.72 -16.39
C TRP A 497 13.90 15.04 -17.71
N VAL A 498 15.02 14.33 -17.76
CA VAL A 498 15.56 13.70 -18.98
C VAL A 498 14.57 12.67 -19.55
N PRO A 499 14.18 11.61 -18.81
CA PRO A 499 13.20 10.63 -19.32
C PRO A 499 11.80 11.24 -19.51
N ILE A 500 11.41 12.24 -18.71
CA ILE A 500 10.11 12.92 -18.82
C ILE A 500 10.01 13.66 -20.16
N LEU A 501 11.03 14.46 -20.52
CA LEU A 501 11.07 15.14 -21.81
C LEU A 501 11.14 14.14 -22.97
N GLY A 502 11.94 13.08 -22.82
CA GLY A 502 12.00 12.00 -23.81
C GLY A 502 10.62 11.41 -24.09
N PHE A 503 9.85 11.09 -23.04
CA PHE A 503 8.49 10.57 -23.17
C PHE A 503 7.55 11.55 -23.85
N ILE A 504 7.53 12.82 -23.42
CA ILE A 504 6.66 13.86 -23.99
C ILE A 504 6.94 14.02 -25.50
N VAL A 505 8.22 14.09 -25.88
CA VAL A 505 8.63 14.25 -27.27
C VAL A 505 8.15 13.07 -28.10
N LEU A 506 8.46 11.82 -27.69
CA LEU A 506 8.07 10.63 -28.44
C LEU A 506 6.54 10.49 -28.56
N ARG A 507 5.79 10.81 -27.49
CA ARG A 507 4.33 10.73 -27.50
C ARG A 507 3.68 11.76 -28.44
N ASN A 508 4.29 12.93 -28.65
CA ASN A 508 3.68 14.06 -29.37
C ASN A 508 4.26 14.30 -30.78
N MET A 509 5.41 13.71 -31.14
CA MET A 509 6.04 13.95 -32.46
C MET A 509 5.17 13.47 -33.61
N VAL A 510 4.60 12.28 -33.50
CA VAL A 510 3.77 11.67 -34.55
C VAL A 510 2.33 12.12 -34.39
N GLY A 511 1.73 12.66 -35.45
CA GLY A 511 0.34 13.15 -35.42
C GLY A 511 -0.66 12.10 -34.93
N ILE A 512 -0.52 10.86 -35.40
CA ILE A 512 -1.36 9.71 -34.99
C ILE A 512 -1.31 9.45 -33.48
N LEU A 513 -0.14 9.59 -32.87
CA LEU A 513 0.00 9.42 -31.43
C LEU A 513 -0.62 10.62 -30.69
N ARG A 514 -0.52 11.83 -31.22
CA ARG A 514 -1.10 13.03 -30.60
C ARG A 514 -2.63 13.08 -30.69
N THR A 515 -3.23 12.53 -31.73
CA THR A 515 -4.69 12.56 -31.96
C THR A 515 -5.41 11.30 -31.46
N ARG A 516 -4.72 10.40 -30.75
CA ARG A 516 -5.31 9.20 -30.15
C ARG A 516 -4.90 9.05 -28.70
N TYR A 517 -5.83 8.62 -27.86
CA TYR A 517 -5.59 8.40 -26.44
C TYR A 517 -6.37 7.18 -25.94
N SER A 518 -5.88 6.53 -24.89
CA SER A 518 -6.62 5.46 -24.22
C SER A 518 -7.71 6.03 -23.30
N SER A 519 -8.98 5.77 -23.61
CA SER A 519 -10.11 6.20 -22.77
C SER A 519 -10.16 5.44 -21.44
N PHE A 520 -9.68 4.19 -21.42
CA PHE A 520 -9.47 3.41 -20.20
C PHE A 520 -8.49 4.09 -19.25
N PHE A 521 -7.29 4.45 -19.73
CA PHE A 521 -6.32 5.15 -18.88
C PHE A 521 -6.81 6.54 -18.51
N ALA A 522 -7.40 7.30 -19.43
CA ALA A 522 -7.94 8.61 -19.10
C ALA A 522 -9.04 8.56 -18.02
N TRP A 523 -9.83 7.49 -17.96
CA TRP A 523 -10.79 7.27 -16.88
C TRP A 523 -10.09 7.14 -15.51
N PHE A 524 -9.05 6.30 -15.40
CA PHE A 524 -8.24 6.22 -14.16
C PHE A 524 -7.51 7.53 -13.84
N GLY A 525 -7.07 8.27 -14.85
CA GLY A 525 -6.41 9.56 -14.68
C GLY A 525 -7.28 10.62 -14.00
N ARG A 526 -8.56 10.65 -14.35
CA ARG A 526 -9.55 11.58 -13.75
C ARG A 526 -9.77 11.35 -12.25
N ILE A 527 -9.55 10.13 -11.77
CA ILE A 527 -9.68 9.75 -10.35
C ILE A 527 -8.33 9.39 -9.70
N SER A 528 -7.22 9.85 -10.29
CA SER A 528 -5.85 9.45 -9.91
C SER A 528 -5.49 9.84 -8.47
N LEU A 529 -5.97 10.98 -7.99
CA LEU A 529 -5.71 11.47 -6.63
C LEU A 529 -6.42 10.57 -5.60
N GLU A 530 -7.68 10.24 -5.83
CA GLU A 530 -8.48 9.38 -4.97
C GLU A 530 -7.88 7.98 -4.91
N LEU A 531 -7.45 7.44 -6.06
CA LEU A 531 -6.72 6.17 -6.12
C LEU A 531 -5.42 6.20 -5.31
N PHE A 532 -4.67 7.30 -5.40
CA PHE A 532 -3.40 7.43 -4.67
C PHE A 532 -3.59 7.47 -3.16
N VAL A 533 -4.62 8.17 -2.66
CA VAL A 533 -4.88 8.27 -1.22
C VAL A 533 -5.53 6.99 -0.69
N CYS A 534 -6.57 6.48 -1.36
CA CYS A 534 -7.35 5.35 -0.85
C CYS A 534 -6.57 4.04 -0.84
N GLN A 535 -5.49 3.89 -1.63
CA GLN A 535 -4.68 2.67 -1.61
C GLN A 535 -4.13 2.38 -0.21
N TYR A 536 -3.78 3.43 0.55
CA TYR A 536 -3.21 3.31 1.88
C TYR A 536 -4.22 2.80 2.91
N HIS A 537 -5.51 3.09 2.70
CA HIS A 537 -6.59 2.75 3.63
C HIS A 537 -7.32 1.46 3.26
N ILE A 538 -7.42 1.12 1.96
CA ILE A 538 -8.17 -0.05 1.50
C ILE A 538 -7.25 -1.23 1.20
N TRP A 539 -6.15 -1.02 0.47
CA TRP A 539 -5.25 -2.12 0.11
C TRP A 539 -4.15 -2.34 1.13
N LEU A 540 -3.51 -1.27 1.62
CA LEU A 540 -2.28 -1.38 2.41
C LEU A 540 -2.47 -1.22 3.92
N ALA A 541 -3.67 -0.82 4.34
CA ALA A 541 -4.18 -0.73 5.72
C ALA A 541 -3.16 -0.27 6.80
N ALA A 542 -3.12 1.04 7.05
CA ALA A 542 -2.32 1.77 8.04
C ALA A 542 -0.80 1.85 7.79
N ASP A 543 -0.06 0.74 7.87
CA ASP A 543 1.42 0.76 7.97
C ASP A 543 2.15 0.65 6.62
N THR A 544 1.40 0.41 5.55
CA THR A 544 1.91 0.19 4.18
C THR A 544 2.76 -1.07 3.99
N HIS A 545 2.93 -1.89 5.02
CA HIS A 545 3.73 -3.10 5.01
C HIS A 545 2.89 -4.34 4.66
N GLY A 546 1.61 -4.35 5.06
CA GLY A 546 0.67 -5.42 4.75
C GLY A 546 -0.23 -5.19 3.53
N VAL A 547 -0.99 -6.21 3.15
CA VAL A 547 -2.13 -6.17 2.24
C VAL A 547 -3.37 -6.65 2.98
N LEU A 548 -4.49 -5.95 2.82
CA LEU A 548 -5.77 -6.30 3.45
C LEU A 548 -6.33 -7.61 2.88
N VAL A 549 -6.76 -8.51 3.77
CA VAL A 549 -7.36 -9.80 3.44
C VAL A 549 -8.81 -9.85 3.93
N LEU A 550 -9.72 -9.76 2.96
CA LEU A 550 -11.16 -9.96 3.14
C LEU A 550 -11.56 -11.43 2.94
N ILE A 551 -10.90 -12.15 2.04
CA ILE A 551 -11.16 -13.56 1.74
C ILE A 551 -9.90 -14.38 2.07
N PRO A 552 -9.85 -15.05 3.24
CA PRO A 552 -8.73 -15.90 3.61
C PRO A 552 -8.55 -17.05 2.61
N SER A 553 -7.31 -17.51 2.44
CA SER A 553 -6.94 -18.68 1.61
C SER A 553 -7.16 -18.57 0.10
N TYR A 554 -7.79 -17.51 -0.41
CA TYR A 554 -8.01 -17.29 -1.85
C TYR A 554 -7.41 -15.96 -2.31
N PRO A 555 -6.10 -15.87 -2.55
CA PRO A 555 -5.40 -14.61 -2.80
C PRO A 555 -5.88 -13.88 -4.06
N VAL A 556 -6.16 -14.62 -5.14
CA VAL A 556 -6.67 -14.02 -6.40
C VAL A 556 -8.06 -13.43 -6.20
N ALA A 557 -8.96 -14.16 -5.54
CA ALA A 557 -10.31 -13.68 -5.24
C ALA A 557 -10.26 -12.46 -4.31
N ASN A 558 -9.36 -12.48 -3.31
CA ASN A 558 -9.14 -11.36 -2.42
C ASN A 558 -8.72 -10.10 -3.19
N VAL A 559 -7.74 -10.20 -4.10
CA VAL A 559 -7.30 -9.07 -4.92
C VAL A 559 -8.42 -8.54 -5.81
N LEU A 560 -9.21 -9.42 -6.44
CA LEU A 560 -10.32 -8.99 -7.31
C LEU A 560 -11.39 -8.23 -6.52
N VAL A 561 -11.81 -8.76 -5.37
CA VAL A 561 -12.86 -8.15 -4.52
C VAL A 561 -12.38 -6.84 -3.91
N THR A 562 -11.17 -6.82 -3.33
CA THR A 562 -10.59 -5.61 -2.74
C THR A 562 -10.35 -4.53 -3.80
N SER A 563 -9.91 -4.90 -5.00
CA SER A 563 -9.74 -3.96 -6.13
C SER A 563 -11.07 -3.38 -6.61
N PHE A 564 -12.12 -4.19 -6.67
CA PHE A 564 -13.47 -3.71 -7.03
C PHE A 564 -13.98 -2.70 -6.01
N ILE A 565 -13.93 -3.04 -4.71
CA ILE A 565 -14.33 -2.13 -3.63
C ILE A 565 -13.50 -0.84 -3.68
N PHE A 566 -12.18 -0.97 -3.84
CA PHE A 566 -11.26 0.16 -3.93
C PHE A 566 -11.64 1.13 -5.06
N ILE A 567 -11.86 0.62 -6.27
CA ILE A 567 -12.23 1.45 -7.42
C ILE A 567 -13.59 2.12 -7.22
N CYS A 568 -14.59 1.39 -6.71
CA CYS A 568 -15.92 1.95 -6.41
C CYS A 568 -15.84 3.08 -5.38
N VAL A 569 -15.07 2.89 -4.30
CA VAL A 569 -14.88 3.92 -3.26
C VAL A 569 -14.17 5.15 -3.83
N CYS A 570 -13.11 4.98 -4.63
CA CYS A 570 -12.43 6.09 -5.28
C CYS A 570 -13.37 6.90 -6.18
N HIS A 571 -14.20 6.21 -6.96
CA HIS A 571 -15.18 6.85 -7.82
C HIS A 571 -16.24 7.63 -7.03
N GLU A 572 -16.75 7.07 -5.92
CA GLU A 572 -17.69 7.78 -5.05
C GLU A 572 -17.05 8.99 -4.38
N ILE A 573 -15.80 8.89 -3.88
CA ILE A 573 -15.07 10.02 -3.30
C ILE A 573 -14.87 11.13 -4.34
N HIS A 574 -14.54 10.77 -5.58
CA HIS A 574 -14.40 11.75 -6.67
C HIS A 574 -15.70 12.53 -6.89
N HIS A 575 -16.83 11.81 -6.96
CA HIS A 575 -18.14 12.42 -7.13
C HIS A 575 -18.55 13.29 -5.92
N ILE A 576 -18.28 12.82 -4.69
CA ILE A 576 -18.51 13.58 -3.45
C ILE A 576 -17.67 14.86 -3.45
N THR A 577 -16.39 14.77 -3.82
CA THR A 577 -15.47 15.91 -3.88
C THR A 577 -15.96 16.97 -4.85
N ASN A 578 -16.41 16.57 -6.04
CA ASN A 578 -16.97 17.49 -7.03
C ASN A 578 -18.27 18.15 -6.56
N LYS A 579 -19.08 17.47 -5.73
CA LYS A 579 -20.30 18.06 -5.13
C LYS A 579 -19.98 19.04 -3.99
N ILE A 580 -18.97 18.74 -3.17
CA ILE A 580 -18.60 19.53 -1.99
C ILE A 580 -17.75 20.75 -2.36
N THR A 581 -16.87 20.63 -3.36
CA THR A 581 -15.90 21.68 -3.73
C THR A 581 -16.54 23.05 -3.96
N PRO A 582 -17.65 23.21 -4.71
CA PRO A 582 -18.27 24.51 -4.92
C PRO A 582 -18.80 25.20 -3.65
N PHE A 583 -19.10 24.43 -2.59
CA PHE A 583 -19.54 24.96 -1.30
C PHE A 583 -18.37 25.44 -0.45
N LEU A 584 -17.25 24.70 -0.46
CA LEU A 584 -16.04 25.07 0.29
C LEU A 584 -15.27 26.19 -0.41
N VAL A 585 -15.06 26.05 -1.72
CA VAL A 585 -14.31 26.99 -2.58
C VAL A 585 -15.24 27.49 -3.69
N PRO A 586 -16.12 28.46 -3.40
CA PRO A 586 -16.97 29.08 -4.41
C PRO A 586 -16.14 29.88 -5.42
N ASN A 587 -16.69 30.09 -6.61
CA ASN A 587 -16.03 30.88 -7.67
C ASN A 587 -15.82 32.37 -7.28
N ASP A 588 -16.56 32.86 -6.29
CA ASP A 588 -16.37 34.20 -5.72
C ASP A 588 -15.17 34.19 -4.76
N SER A 589 -14.10 34.90 -5.15
CA SER A 589 -12.81 34.93 -4.44
C SER A 589 -12.96 35.39 -2.99
N LEU A 590 -13.87 36.32 -2.68
CA LEU A 590 -14.04 36.86 -1.34
C LEU A 590 -14.75 35.85 -0.42
N ARG A 591 -15.72 35.11 -0.96
CA ARG A 591 -16.37 33.99 -0.24
C ARG A 591 -15.43 32.81 -0.06
N ALA A 592 -14.59 32.52 -1.06
CA ALA A 592 -13.58 31.48 -0.97
C ALA A 592 -12.55 31.80 0.11
N VAL A 593 -12.02 33.02 0.15
CA VAL A 593 -11.11 33.48 1.21
C VAL A 593 -11.78 33.38 2.58
N ARG A 594 -13.03 33.87 2.72
CA ARG A 594 -13.78 33.75 3.98
C ARG A 594 -13.90 32.30 4.46
N ASN A 595 -14.33 31.39 3.59
CA ASN A 595 -14.53 29.98 3.93
C ASN A 595 -13.20 29.30 4.29
N LEU A 596 -12.13 29.57 3.53
CA LEU A 596 -10.79 29.05 3.80
C LEU A 596 -10.21 29.60 5.11
N SER A 597 -10.44 30.87 5.43
CA SER A 597 -10.04 31.45 6.71
C SER A 597 -10.76 30.77 7.87
N VAL A 598 -12.09 30.57 7.79
CA VAL A 598 -12.87 29.86 8.82
C VAL A 598 -12.34 28.44 9.02
N PHE A 599 -12.10 27.71 7.93
CA PHE A 599 -11.52 26.37 7.99
C PHE A 599 -10.12 26.36 8.61
N GLY A 600 -9.26 27.31 8.23
CA GLY A 600 -7.92 27.48 8.80
C GLY A 600 -7.94 27.79 10.30
N PHE A 601 -8.85 28.66 10.77
CA PHE A 601 -9.02 28.93 12.20
C PHE A 601 -9.49 27.70 12.98
N LEU A 602 -10.39 26.91 12.40
CA LEU A 602 -10.88 25.67 13.01
C LEU A 602 -9.76 24.62 13.14
N LEU A 603 -8.95 24.44 12.10
CA LEU A 603 -7.78 23.57 12.13
C LEU A 603 -6.74 24.05 13.15
N MET A 604 -6.49 25.35 13.23
CA MET A 604 -5.56 25.92 14.22
C MET A 604 -6.06 25.69 15.65
N ALA A 605 -7.36 25.86 15.91
CA ALA A 605 -7.95 25.59 17.23
C ALA A 605 -7.82 24.11 17.63
N ILE A 606 -8.03 23.19 16.68
CA ILE A 606 -7.84 21.76 16.89
C ILE A 606 -6.37 21.44 17.17
N GLY A 607 -5.45 21.99 16.39
CA GLY A 607 -4.02 21.77 16.62
C GLY A 607 -3.56 22.28 17.99
N VAL A 608 -4.03 23.46 18.42
CA VAL A 608 -3.71 23.98 19.76
C VAL A 608 -4.22 23.05 20.86
N HIS A 609 -5.44 22.51 20.72
CA HIS A 609 -6.00 21.54 21.67
C HIS A 609 -5.19 20.24 21.74
N ASP A 610 -4.75 19.73 20.59
CA ASP A 610 -4.01 18.47 20.50
C ASP A 610 -2.50 18.64 20.82
N GLY A 611 -2.08 19.81 21.32
CA GLY A 611 -0.69 20.07 21.72
C GLY A 611 0.29 20.19 20.54
N VAL A 612 -0.25 20.43 19.34
CA VAL A 612 0.48 20.57 18.07
C VAL A 612 1.15 21.95 17.99
N PHE A 613 0.78 22.91 18.87
CA PHE A 613 1.25 24.31 18.86
C PHE A 613 1.97 24.73 20.15
#